data_AF-A0A2E9ED86-F1
#
_entry.id   AF-A0A2E9ED86-F1
#
_cell.length_a   1.000
_cell.length_b   1.000
_cell.length_c   1.000
_cell.angle_alpha   90.00
_cell.angle_beta   90.00
_cell.angle_gamma   90.00
#
_symmetry.space_group_name_H-M   'P 1'
#
loop_
_entity.id
_entity.type
_entity.pdbx_description
1 polymer ?
#
loop_
_entity_poly.entity_id
_entity_poly.type
_entity_poly.pdbx_seq_one_letter_code
_entity_poly.pdbx_strand_id
1 'polypeptide(L)'
;MQNYTYNHFVDYSFKENNEFLEKEKLILHPRGKIRQQELLNAASDRLYKKRLAKNKGSITLGQYEGYKFEKEMWKWLLKLKAQIVNHPGYDLNLDLSDYKIDPEILKPYQETKQTDVFATFNDHVFIVECKATVKAANFSTLKEEMQLLRSLMKHKNRRVETLFGKRAIPVHIVALKGFKITEEQKSEELSNPEGSIIVLTEKEREYIDIVLNSSESEEFALNQFLGFFRNGKDDFNKWVLNEKTGKYQKKKFKIASFRSKSGKGRKQNVYTFSIEPRDMLKISTVSHQKAKNIFEFGRSSNKYYQRLLIGKRLNEIGTHLTNNETPFPNNILVSHRGKKLIFEPDPEDETTNTGRRPGKLVFDGCPGTFHVIDGQHRLFGYMAVDAKKGGLRDKHRLIVTAFDELEVEEEAEIFLEVNDKSQKVKSDLIMEIEYASETPSKSNLCNGIIFNLRDSENSSLYDRIAPAEEK
;
A
#
# COMPACT_ATOMS: atom_id res chain seq x y z
N MET A 1 2.28 31.88 -7.26
CA MET A 1 3.06 31.87 -6.01
C MET A 1 3.48 30.44 -5.72
N GLN A 2 4.78 30.24 -5.46
CA GLN A 2 5.40 28.93 -5.23
C GLN A 2 4.82 28.28 -3.97
N ASN A 3 4.11 27.15 -4.14
CA ASN A 3 3.53 26.39 -3.04
C ASN A 3 4.43 25.19 -2.72
N TYR A 4 5.22 25.33 -1.67
CA TYR A 4 5.90 24.23 -1.00
C TYR A 4 4.89 23.43 -0.18
N THR A 5 4.78 22.12 -0.44
CA THR A 5 3.87 21.21 0.26
C THR A 5 4.65 20.25 1.15
N TYR A 6 4.42 20.35 2.47
CA TYR A 6 4.98 19.44 3.48
C TYR A 6 3.90 18.69 4.27
N ASN A 7 4.31 17.49 4.72
CA ASN A 7 3.68 16.49 5.61
C ASN A 7 2.98 15.32 4.89
N HIS A 8 3.65 14.28 4.38
CA HIS A 8 4.69 13.45 5.01
C HIS A 8 5.93 13.27 4.11
N PHE A 9 6.64 14.37 3.90
CA PHE A 9 8.06 14.32 3.62
C PHE A 9 8.75 14.58 4.95
N VAL A 10 9.68 13.72 5.37
CA VAL A 10 10.79 14.23 6.16
C VAL A 10 11.47 15.24 5.24
N ASP A 11 11.26 16.51 5.59
CA ASP A 11 11.94 17.59 4.95
C ASP A 11 13.44 17.49 5.25
N TYR A 12 14.19 16.91 4.32
CA TYR A 12 15.65 16.95 4.38
C TYR A 12 16.22 18.35 4.12
N SER A 13 15.39 19.36 3.82
CA SER A 13 15.88 20.73 3.65
C SER A 13 16.18 21.47 4.96
N PHE A 14 15.86 20.90 6.14
CA PHE A 14 16.19 21.53 7.44
C PHE A 14 16.81 20.59 8.48
N LYS A 15 17.76 19.77 8.05
CA LYS A 15 18.93 19.46 8.91
C LYS A 15 20.16 19.99 8.22
N GLU A 16 20.34 21.31 8.27
CA GLU A 16 21.59 21.96 7.85
C GLU A 16 22.78 21.52 8.72
N ASN A 17 22.53 20.87 9.88
CA ASN A 17 23.56 20.47 10.84
C ASN A 17 23.69 18.95 11.05
N ASN A 18 23.62 18.14 9.99
CA ASN A 18 24.03 16.73 10.06
C ASN A 18 25.09 16.46 8.97
N GLU A 19 26.35 16.63 9.35
CA GLU A 19 27.54 16.35 8.53
C GLU A 19 27.70 14.83 8.33
N PHE A 20 26.98 14.25 7.37
CA PHE A 20 27.21 12.87 6.93
C PHE A 20 27.71 12.85 5.48
N LEU A 21 28.88 12.22 5.28
CA LEU A 21 29.60 12.07 4.01
C LEU A 21 28.73 11.44 2.90
N GLU A 22 27.72 10.64 3.24
CA GLU A 22 26.88 9.94 2.26
C GLU A 22 25.72 10.78 1.70
N LYS A 23 25.47 12.01 2.19
CA LYS A 23 24.39 12.86 1.65
C LYS A 23 24.58 13.16 0.16
N GLU A 24 25.81 13.33 -0.30
CA GLU A 24 26.15 13.56 -1.71
C GLU A 24 25.86 12.32 -2.60
N LYS A 25 25.78 11.13 -1.99
CA LYS A 25 25.49 9.86 -2.68
C LYS A 25 23.98 9.55 -2.70
N LEU A 26 23.16 10.32 -2.00
CA LEU A 26 21.71 10.18 -1.95
C LEU A 26 21.06 11.34 -2.70
N ILE A 27 20.09 11.02 -3.56
CA ILE A 27 19.40 12.02 -4.36
C ILE A 27 17.92 12.04 -4.00
N LEU A 28 17.44 13.24 -3.64
CA LEU A 28 16.02 13.57 -3.62
C LEU A 28 15.51 13.54 -5.04
N HIS A 29 14.53 12.69 -5.33
CA HIS A 29 13.93 12.59 -6.65
C HIS A 29 12.91 13.74 -6.85
N PRO A 30 13.26 14.85 -7.53
CA PRO A 30 12.35 15.96 -7.72
C PRO A 30 11.43 15.67 -8.91
N ARG A 31 10.23 16.26 -8.95
CA ARG A 31 9.22 16.02 -10.00
C ARG A 31 9.60 16.53 -11.42
N GLY A 32 10.88 16.80 -11.69
CA GLY A 32 11.37 17.35 -12.97
C GLY A 32 11.93 16.29 -13.92
N LYS A 33 11.40 16.20 -15.15
CA LYS A 33 11.86 15.26 -16.19
C LYS A 33 13.35 15.37 -16.52
N ILE A 34 13.93 16.58 -16.45
CA ILE A 34 15.33 16.86 -16.84
C ILE A 34 16.32 16.13 -15.90
N ARG A 35 16.13 16.20 -14.58
CA ARG A 35 17.00 15.52 -13.60
C ARG A 35 16.81 14.00 -13.58
N GLN A 36 15.61 13.50 -13.88
CA GLN A 36 15.39 12.07 -14.02
C GLN A 36 16.19 11.50 -15.21
N GLN A 37 16.25 12.23 -16.32
CA GLN A 37 17.06 11.83 -17.48
C GLN A 37 18.56 11.81 -17.16
N GLU A 38 19.07 12.77 -16.38
CA GLU A 38 20.46 12.79 -15.92
C GLU A 38 20.81 11.53 -15.11
N LEU A 39 19.95 11.12 -14.17
CA LEU A 39 20.16 9.89 -13.39
C LEU A 39 20.11 8.62 -14.27
N LEU A 40 19.22 8.60 -15.27
CA LEU A 40 19.14 7.51 -16.23
C LEU A 40 20.39 7.43 -17.11
N ASN A 41 20.97 8.57 -17.48
CA ASN A 41 22.23 8.65 -18.21
C ASN A 41 23.37 8.15 -17.32
N ALA A 42 23.49 8.62 -16.07
CA ALA A 42 24.51 8.16 -15.13
C ALA A 42 24.45 6.63 -14.88
N ALA A 43 23.24 6.08 -14.73
CA ALA A 43 23.03 4.63 -14.62
C ALA A 43 23.45 3.87 -15.88
N SER A 44 23.31 4.49 -17.06
CA SER A 44 23.71 3.93 -18.35
C SER A 44 25.22 3.98 -18.55
N ASP A 45 25.85 5.09 -18.16
CA ASP A 45 27.30 5.25 -18.21
C ASP A 45 28.01 4.29 -17.27
N ARG A 46 27.50 4.10 -16.04
CA ARG A 46 28.04 3.10 -15.11
C ARG A 46 27.96 1.70 -15.70
N LEU A 47 26.81 1.31 -16.25
CA LEU A 47 26.65 -0.01 -16.88
C LEU A 47 27.56 -0.17 -18.10
N TYR A 48 27.75 0.88 -18.90
CA TYR A 48 28.68 0.88 -20.03
C TYR A 48 30.12 0.67 -19.57
N LYS A 49 30.57 1.38 -18.53
CA LYS A 49 31.90 1.17 -17.92
C LYS A 49 32.08 -0.28 -17.44
N LYS A 50 31.07 -0.86 -16.79
CA LYS A 50 31.11 -2.27 -16.36
C LYS A 50 31.14 -3.24 -17.55
N ARG A 51 30.42 -2.94 -18.65
CA ARG A 51 30.51 -3.72 -19.91
C ARG A 51 31.92 -3.71 -20.48
N LEU A 52 32.59 -2.56 -20.51
CA LEU A 52 33.99 -2.46 -20.94
C LEU A 52 34.92 -3.27 -20.03
N ALA A 53 34.74 -3.19 -18.71
CA ALA A 53 35.50 -3.99 -17.74
C ALA A 53 35.32 -5.49 -17.98
N LYS A 54 34.10 -5.94 -18.31
CA LYS A 54 33.83 -7.34 -18.67
C LYS A 54 34.60 -7.74 -19.93
N ASN A 55 34.55 -6.91 -20.97
CA ASN A 55 35.26 -7.18 -22.23
C ASN A 55 36.78 -7.23 -22.05
N LYS A 56 37.32 -6.48 -21.07
CA LYS A 56 38.74 -6.51 -20.68
C LYS A 56 39.08 -7.68 -19.74
N GLY A 57 38.11 -8.51 -19.35
CA GLY A 57 38.30 -9.63 -18.42
C GLY A 57 38.42 -9.24 -16.94
N SER A 58 38.23 -7.95 -16.59
CA SER A 58 38.36 -7.46 -15.20
C SER A 58 37.19 -7.84 -14.31
N ILE A 59 36.03 -8.17 -14.89
CA ILE A 59 34.88 -8.73 -14.18
C ILE A 59 34.29 -9.90 -14.96
N THR A 60 33.67 -10.84 -14.25
CA THR A 60 33.00 -12.00 -14.84
C THR A 60 31.67 -11.62 -15.50
N LEU A 61 31.14 -12.51 -16.34
CA LEU A 61 29.79 -12.37 -16.90
C LEU A 61 28.71 -12.30 -15.80
N GLY A 62 28.85 -13.10 -14.75
CA GLY A 62 27.92 -13.10 -13.62
C GLY A 62 27.90 -11.76 -12.88
N GLN A 63 29.08 -11.18 -12.61
CA GLN A 63 29.18 -9.84 -12.01
C GLN A 63 28.54 -8.77 -12.88
N TYR A 64 28.73 -8.82 -14.21
CA TYR A 64 28.08 -7.89 -15.13
C TYR A 64 26.54 -8.01 -15.14
N GLU A 65 26.00 -9.23 -15.12
CA GLU A 65 24.55 -9.43 -15.01
C GLU A 65 24.00 -9.00 -13.65
N GLY A 66 24.80 -9.09 -12.57
CA GLY A 66 24.52 -8.44 -11.28
C GLY A 66 24.28 -6.94 -11.43
N TYR A 67 25.27 -6.19 -11.95
CA TYR A 67 25.15 -4.74 -12.17
C TYR A 67 23.98 -4.35 -13.08
N LYS A 68 23.66 -5.18 -14.08
CA LYS A 68 22.50 -4.96 -14.95
C LYS A 68 21.20 -5.13 -14.17
N PHE A 69 21.13 -6.11 -13.28
CA PHE A 69 19.97 -6.35 -12.43
C PHE A 69 19.81 -5.28 -11.34
N GLU A 70 20.90 -4.79 -10.74
CA GLU A 70 20.86 -3.63 -9.84
C GLU A 70 20.21 -2.42 -10.51
N LYS A 71 20.61 -2.12 -11.76
CA LYS A 71 20.00 -1.04 -12.56
C LYS A 71 18.51 -1.29 -12.84
N GLU A 72 18.13 -2.53 -13.10
CA GLU A 72 16.73 -2.93 -13.30
C GLU A 72 15.91 -2.69 -12.04
N MET A 73 16.40 -3.14 -10.88
CA MET A 73 15.77 -2.94 -9.57
C MET A 73 15.67 -1.46 -9.21
N TRP A 74 16.71 -0.68 -9.45
CA TRP A 74 16.70 0.76 -9.25
C TRP A 74 15.63 1.45 -10.09
N LYS A 75 15.53 1.10 -11.39
CA LYS A 75 14.46 1.61 -12.27
C LYS A 75 13.07 1.17 -11.81
N TRP A 76 12.94 -0.06 -11.35
CA TRP A 76 11.67 -0.60 -10.87
C TRP A 76 11.15 0.18 -9.65
N LEU A 77 12.01 0.45 -8.66
CA LEU A 77 11.63 1.28 -7.50
C LEU A 77 11.31 2.73 -7.88
N LEU A 78 11.93 3.28 -8.92
CA LEU A 78 11.55 4.60 -9.45
C LEU A 78 10.15 4.63 -10.05
N LYS A 79 9.68 3.54 -10.68
CA LYS A 79 8.28 3.45 -11.15
C LYS A 79 7.29 3.60 -10.01
N LEU A 80 7.65 3.13 -8.82
CA LEU A 80 6.86 3.27 -7.59
C LEU A 80 7.00 4.64 -6.91
N LYS A 81 7.69 5.60 -7.55
CA LYS A 81 7.92 6.97 -7.04
C LYS A 81 8.59 7.03 -5.67
N ALA A 82 9.72 6.30 -5.52
CA ALA A 82 10.63 6.51 -4.40
C ALA A 82 10.99 7.99 -4.23
N GLN A 83 10.98 8.50 -3.00
CA GLN A 83 11.23 9.92 -2.71
C GLN A 83 12.72 10.24 -2.70
N ILE A 84 13.52 9.33 -2.15
CA ILE A 84 14.98 9.37 -2.15
C ILE A 84 15.46 8.06 -2.74
N VAL A 85 16.49 8.12 -3.58
CA VAL A 85 17.20 6.95 -4.08
C VAL A 85 18.70 7.16 -4.03
N ASN A 86 19.49 6.08 -3.93
CA ASN A 86 20.93 6.18 -4.16
C ASN A 86 21.24 6.62 -5.58
N HIS A 87 22.27 7.46 -5.71
CA HIS A 87 22.77 7.89 -7.01
C HIS A 87 23.31 6.68 -7.78
N PRO A 88 22.78 6.35 -8.98
CA PRO A 88 23.12 5.11 -9.66
C PRO A 88 24.56 5.07 -10.18
N GLY A 89 25.20 6.22 -10.37
CA GLY A 89 26.61 6.36 -10.74
C GLY A 89 27.64 6.15 -9.63
N TYR A 90 27.23 6.05 -8.36
CA TYR A 90 28.13 5.88 -7.21
C TYR A 90 27.83 4.59 -6.44
N ASP A 91 28.84 4.10 -5.75
CA ASP A 91 28.70 2.99 -4.81
C ASP A 91 28.23 3.57 -3.46
N LEU A 92 27.13 3.02 -2.93
CA LEU A 92 26.60 3.40 -1.62
C LEU A 92 27.09 2.40 -0.56
N ASN A 93 27.99 2.86 0.29
CA ASN A 93 28.38 2.13 1.49
C ASN A 93 27.73 2.84 2.68
N LEU A 94 26.92 2.11 3.44
CA LEU A 94 26.44 2.60 4.73
C LEU A 94 27.61 2.52 5.70
N ASP A 95 28.08 3.67 6.16
CA ASP A 95 29.14 3.70 7.16
C ASP A 95 28.65 3.12 8.48
N LEU A 96 29.32 2.06 8.93
CA LEU A 96 29.04 1.36 10.17
C LEU A 96 30.21 1.41 11.16
N SER A 97 31.27 2.19 10.88
CA SER A 97 32.49 2.26 11.72
C SER A 97 32.20 2.60 13.18
N ASP A 98 31.21 3.45 13.41
CA ASP A 98 30.84 3.94 14.73
C ASP A 98 30.03 2.93 15.57
N TYR A 99 29.70 1.77 15.00
CA TYR A 99 28.97 0.73 15.69
C TYR A 99 29.92 -0.38 16.16
N LYS A 100 29.76 -0.81 17.42
CA LYS A 100 30.47 -1.97 17.96
C LYS A 100 30.07 -3.24 17.19
N ILE A 101 30.83 -3.56 16.16
CA ILE A 101 30.72 -4.74 15.30
C ILE A 101 32.02 -5.50 15.46
N ASP A 102 31.95 -6.82 15.39
CA ASP A 102 33.15 -7.66 15.34
C ASP A 102 34.10 -7.17 14.23
N PRO A 103 35.35 -6.79 14.54
CA PRO A 103 36.31 -6.30 13.56
C PRO A 103 36.52 -7.26 12.38
N GLU A 104 36.39 -8.57 12.60
CA GLU A 104 36.52 -9.60 11.56
C GLU A 104 35.38 -9.56 10.53
N ILE A 105 34.21 -9.06 10.94
CA ILE A 105 33.04 -8.86 10.07
C ILE A 105 33.05 -7.44 9.49
N LEU A 106 33.38 -6.45 10.32
CA LEU A 106 33.28 -5.03 9.98
C LEU A 106 34.25 -4.62 8.88
N LYS A 107 35.53 -5.00 8.99
CA LYS A 107 36.55 -4.60 8.01
C LYS A 107 36.25 -5.12 6.61
N PRO A 108 36.02 -6.43 6.39
CA PRO A 108 35.63 -6.93 5.08
C PRO A 108 34.34 -6.28 4.58
N TYR A 109 33.37 -6.06 5.47
CA TYR A 109 32.11 -5.46 5.06
C TYR A 109 32.26 -3.99 4.60
N GLN A 110 32.91 -3.13 5.39
CA GLN A 110 33.11 -1.72 5.04
C GLN A 110 33.99 -1.52 3.80
N GLU A 111 34.98 -2.40 3.61
CA GLU A 111 35.89 -2.31 2.48
C GLU A 111 35.32 -2.92 1.19
N THR A 112 34.42 -3.91 1.28
CA THR A 112 34.04 -4.71 0.11
C THR A 112 32.54 -4.80 -0.19
N LYS A 113 31.66 -4.50 0.77
CA LYS A 113 30.21 -4.71 0.60
C LYS A 113 29.47 -3.38 0.45
N GLN A 114 28.90 -3.22 -0.75
CA GLN A 114 28.13 -2.07 -1.16
C GLN A 114 26.64 -2.41 -1.04
N THR A 115 25.82 -1.42 -0.70
CA THR A 115 24.36 -1.55 -0.81
C THR A 115 23.96 -1.22 -2.24
N ASP A 116 23.41 -2.21 -2.94
CA ASP A 116 23.13 -2.12 -4.36
C ASP A 116 22.07 -1.05 -4.69
N VAL A 117 20.91 -1.14 -4.03
CA VAL A 117 19.83 -0.17 -4.21
C VAL A 117 19.28 0.26 -2.85
N PHE A 118 19.11 1.57 -2.71
CA PHE A 118 18.62 2.19 -1.50
C PHE A 118 17.54 3.19 -1.88
N ALA A 119 16.35 3.06 -1.28
CA ALA A 119 15.20 3.89 -1.66
C ALA A 119 14.31 4.20 -0.45
N THR A 120 13.63 5.35 -0.45
CA THR A 120 12.67 5.71 0.61
C THR A 120 11.26 5.86 0.08
N PHE A 121 10.31 5.36 0.85
CA PHE A 121 8.87 5.45 0.61
C PHE A 121 8.14 5.79 1.92
N ASN A 122 7.72 7.04 2.07
CA ASN A 122 7.22 7.59 3.32
C ASN A 122 8.23 7.36 4.46
N ASP A 123 7.84 6.64 5.51
CA ASP A 123 8.73 6.28 6.61
C ASP A 123 9.55 5.01 6.31
N HIS A 124 9.24 4.27 5.24
CA HIS A 124 9.94 3.03 4.89
C HIS A 124 11.24 3.31 4.13
N VAL A 125 12.32 2.66 4.53
CA VAL A 125 13.64 2.77 3.90
C VAL A 125 14.05 1.39 3.41
N PHE A 126 14.00 1.20 2.10
CA PHE A 126 14.31 -0.05 1.42
C PHE A 126 15.82 -0.16 1.24
N ILE A 127 16.40 -1.20 1.83
CA ILE A 127 17.80 -1.60 1.68
C ILE A 127 17.78 -2.88 0.85
N VAL A 128 18.18 -2.78 -0.41
CA VAL A 128 18.02 -3.85 -1.38
C VAL A 128 19.38 -4.38 -1.82
N GLU A 129 19.54 -5.69 -1.69
CA GLU A 129 20.68 -6.45 -2.18
C GLU A 129 20.21 -7.27 -3.39
N CYS A 130 20.93 -7.17 -4.51
CA CYS A 130 20.55 -7.75 -5.79
C CYS A 130 21.41 -8.99 -6.09
N LYS A 131 20.75 -10.12 -6.39
CA LYS A 131 21.43 -11.35 -6.81
C LYS A 131 20.85 -11.82 -8.13
N ALA A 132 21.71 -11.89 -9.13
CA ALA A 132 21.37 -12.42 -10.45
C ALA A 132 22.27 -13.60 -10.80
N THR A 133 21.69 -14.61 -11.43
CA THR A 133 22.45 -15.73 -12.01
C THR A 133 22.02 -15.97 -13.45
N VAL A 134 22.99 -16.34 -14.29
CA VAL A 134 22.75 -16.70 -15.70
C VAL A 134 22.32 -18.17 -15.84
N LYS A 135 22.83 -19.02 -14.93
CA LYS A 135 22.43 -20.43 -14.84
C LYS A 135 21.45 -20.57 -13.70
N ALA A 136 20.36 -21.31 -13.91
CA ALA A 136 19.39 -21.56 -12.85
C ALA A 136 20.11 -22.10 -11.59
N ALA A 137 19.96 -21.38 -10.48
CA ALA A 137 20.57 -21.73 -9.19
C ALA A 137 19.48 -21.85 -8.13
N ASN A 138 19.72 -22.68 -7.12
CA ASN A 138 18.81 -22.81 -5.99
C ASN A 138 19.11 -21.73 -4.96
N PHE A 139 18.07 -21.19 -4.30
CA PHE A 139 18.22 -20.18 -3.26
C PHE A 139 19.14 -20.61 -2.11
N SER A 140 19.23 -21.91 -1.83
CA SER A 140 20.11 -22.47 -0.79
C SER A 140 21.59 -22.11 -0.99
N THR A 141 22.03 -21.78 -2.21
CA THR A 141 23.41 -21.33 -2.45
C THR A 141 23.71 -19.95 -1.86
N LEU A 142 22.69 -19.20 -1.44
CA LEU A 142 22.84 -17.86 -0.84
C LEU A 142 22.86 -17.90 0.69
N LYS A 143 22.84 -19.09 1.33
CA LYS A 143 22.69 -19.22 2.79
C LYS A 143 23.71 -18.41 3.60
N GLU A 144 24.98 -18.46 3.24
CA GLU A 144 26.05 -17.71 3.92
C GLU A 144 25.88 -16.20 3.74
N GLU A 145 25.45 -15.76 2.55
CA GLU A 145 25.18 -14.35 2.28
C GLU A 145 23.98 -13.86 3.10
N MET A 146 22.91 -14.66 3.20
CA MET A 146 21.74 -14.34 4.02
C MET A 146 22.11 -14.20 5.50
N GLN A 147 22.96 -15.09 6.02
CA GLN A 147 23.48 -15.01 7.39
C GLN A 147 24.32 -13.75 7.62
N LEU A 148 25.20 -13.41 6.67
CA LEU A 148 25.99 -12.18 6.75
C LEU A 148 25.09 -10.93 6.71
N LEU A 149 24.08 -10.90 5.85
CA LEU A 149 23.13 -9.78 5.81
C LEU A 149 22.44 -9.62 7.17
N ARG A 150 21.97 -10.71 7.76
CA ARG A 150 21.31 -10.74 9.07
C ARG A 150 22.18 -10.20 10.19
N SER A 151 23.45 -10.62 10.26
CA SER A 151 24.38 -10.15 11.30
C SER A 151 24.58 -8.63 11.25
N LEU A 152 24.43 -8.03 10.07
CA LEU A 152 24.62 -6.59 9.84
C LEU A 152 23.32 -5.76 9.94
N MET A 153 22.14 -6.40 9.90
CA MET A 153 20.85 -5.70 9.87
C MET A 153 20.68 -4.71 11.02
N LYS A 154 21.04 -5.10 12.25
CA LYS A 154 20.93 -4.23 13.43
C LYS A 154 21.70 -2.92 13.25
N HIS A 155 22.88 -3.00 12.65
CA HIS A 155 23.76 -1.87 12.42
C HIS A 155 23.27 -0.99 11.27
N LYS A 156 22.86 -1.61 10.16
CA LYS A 156 22.20 -0.92 9.04
C LYS A 156 20.93 -0.19 9.51
N ASN A 157 20.12 -0.80 10.36
CA ASN A 157 18.92 -0.19 10.94
C ASN A 157 19.25 1.06 11.73
N ARG A 158 20.25 0.98 12.62
CA ARG A 158 20.71 2.12 13.40
C ARG A 158 21.29 3.23 12.51
N ARG A 159 21.96 2.87 11.42
CA ARG A 159 22.46 3.85 10.43
C ARG A 159 21.31 4.56 9.73
N VAL A 160 20.29 3.82 9.30
CA VAL A 160 19.06 4.39 8.74
C VAL A 160 18.39 5.34 9.73
N GLU A 161 18.26 4.97 11.00
CA GLU A 161 17.71 5.86 12.03
C GLU A 161 18.54 7.14 12.21
N THR A 162 19.87 7.07 12.13
CA THR A 162 20.74 8.25 12.18
C THR A 162 20.50 9.16 10.98
N LEU A 163 20.40 8.59 9.78
CA LEU A 163 20.20 9.33 8.54
C LEU A 163 18.80 9.95 8.48
N PHE A 164 17.75 9.15 8.65
CA PHE A 164 16.34 9.48 8.38
C PHE A 164 15.52 9.80 9.64
N GLY A 165 16.11 9.63 10.82
CA GLY A 165 15.46 9.84 12.11
C GLY A 165 14.78 8.58 12.66
N LYS A 166 14.39 8.62 13.93
CA LYS A 166 13.82 7.49 14.69
C LYS A 166 12.50 6.93 14.15
N ARG A 167 11.85 7.65 13.23
CA ARG A 167 10.59 7.20 12.61
C ARG A 167 10.83 6.30 11.40
N ALA A 168 12.05 6.30 10.86
CA ALA A 168 12.39 5.48 9.72
C ALA A 168 12.18 4.00 10.02
N ILE A 169 11.67 3.28 9.04
CA ILE A 169 11.35 1.86 9.10
C ILE A 169 12.25 1.16 8.09
N PRO A 170 13.39 0.60 8.53
CA PRO A 170 14.25 -0.18 7.65
C PRO A 170 13.52 -1.42 7.13
N VAL A 171 13.60 -1.64 5.83
CA VAL A 171 13.04 -2.80 5.13
C VAL A 171 14.17 -3.45 4.34
N HIS A 172 14.59 -4.64 4.75
CA HIS A 172 15.65 -5.39 4.08
C HIS A 172 15.05 -6.28 3.00
N ILE A 173 15.56 -6.16 1.79
CA ILE A 173 15.07 -6.86 0.60
C ILE A 173 16.25 -7.54 -0.08
N VAL A 174 16.09 -8.82 -0.39
CA VAL A 174 16.99 -9.54 -1.30
C VAL A 174 16.24 -9.76 -2.60
N ALA A 175 16.60 -8.97 -3.61
CA ALA A 175 16.03 -9.09 -4.94
C ALA A 175 16.78 -10.20 -5.69
N LEU A 176 16.03 -11.14 -6.26
CA LEU A 176 16.57 -12.28 -7.00
C LEU A 176 16.20 -12.21 -8.48
N LYS A 177 17.10 -12.72 -9.32
CA LYS A 177 16.89 -12.98 -10.75
C LYS A 177 17.52 -14.31 -11.18
N GLY A 178 16.74 -15.21 -11.75
CA GLY A 178 17.19 -16.53 -12.22
C GLY A 178 17.36 -17.59 -11.12
N PHE A 179 16.88 -17.33 -9.90
CA PHE A 179 16.94 -18.28 -8.79
C PHE A 179 15.63 -19.07 -8.64
N LYS A 180 15.76 -20.35 -8.28
CA LYS A 180 14.64 -21.19 -7.85
C LYS A 180 14.51 -21.11 -6.33
N ILE A 181 13.34 -20.73 -5.86
CA ILE A 181 13.00 -20.58 -4.44
C ILE A 181 11.55 -21.00 -4.22
N THR A 182 11.26 -21.66 -3.10
CA THR A 182 9.89 -22.04 -2.72
C THR A 182 9.24 -20.97 -1.83
N GLU A 183 7.91 -21.01 -1.70
CA GLU A 183 7.18 -20.06 -0.85
C GLU A 183 7.46 -20.30 0.63
N GLU A 184 7.73 -21.55 1.03
CA GLU A 184 8.18 -21.90 2.38
C GLU A 184 9.49 -21.20 2.71
N GLN A 185 10.47 -21.25 1.80
CA GLN A 185 11.76 -20.57 1.98
C GLN A 185 11.57 -19.04 2.09
N LYS A 186 10.72 -18.44 1.26
CA LYS A 186 10.41 -17.00 1.37
C LYS A 186 9.77 -16.67 2.72
N SER A 187 8.82 -17.49 3.16
CA SER A 187 8.12 -17.32 4.44
C SER A 187 9.07 -17.47 5.63
N GLU A 188 9.99 -18.43 5.59
CA GLU A 188 11.05 -18.61 6.57
C GLU A 188 11.93 -17.36 6.67
N GLU A 189 12.42 -16.84 5.53
CA GLU A 189 13.26 -15.63 5.54
C GLU A 189 12.52 -14.38 6.04
N LEU A 190 11.22 -14.27 5.71
CA LEU A 190 10.38 -13.16 6.12
C LEU A 190 10.04 -13.19 7.62
N SER A 191 9.81 -14.37 8.18
CA SER A 191 9.40 -14.58 9.57
C SER A 191 10.56 -14.85 10.53
N ASN A 192 11.79 -14.96 10.03
CA ASN A 192 12.96 -15.28 10.82
C ASN A 192 13.19 -14.30 12.00
N PRO A 193 13.42 -14.80 13.22
CA PRO A 193 13.52 -13.98 14.43
C PRO A 193 14.77 -13.11 14.50
N GLU A 194 15.87 -13.49 13.83
CA GLU A 194 17.11 -12.71 13.80
C GLU A 194 17.02 -11.47 12.89
N GLY A 195 16.01 -11.45 12.01
CA GLY A 195 15.74 -10.33 11.11
C GLY A 195 14.73 -10.69 10.02
N SER A 196 13.82 -9.79 9.68
CA SER A 196 12.91 -10.04 8.56
C SER A 196 13.56 -9.62 7.25
N ILE A 197 13.69 -10.54 6.29
CA ILE A 197 14.18 -10.25 4.94
C ILE A 197 13.10 -10.59 3.93
N ILE A 198 12.75 -9.61 3.08
CA ILE A 198 11.84 -9.83 1.96
C ILE A 198 12.64 -10.41 0.80
N VAL A 199 12.33 -11.64 0.38
CA VAL A 199 12.92 -12.22 -0.82
C VAL A 199 12.04 -11.92 -2.02
N LEU A 200 12.54 -11.10 -2.95
CA LEU A 200 11.77 -10.55 -4.06
C LEU A 200 12.27 -11.10 -5.40
N THR A 201 11.51 -12.00 -6.02
CA THR A 201 11.82 -12.56 -7.35
C THR A 201 11.14 -11.77 -8.46
N GLU A 202 11.36 -12.18 -9.71
CA GLU A 202 10.66 -11.64 -10.88
C GLU A 202 9.14 -11.73 -10.74
N LYS A 203 8.68 -12.82 -10.12
CA LYS A 203 7.27 -13.17 -9.94
C LYS A 203 6.51 -12.10 -9.13
N GLU A 204 7.09 -11.68 -8.02
CA GLU A 204 6.52 -10.62 -7.16
C GLU A 204 6.54 -9.26 -7.85
N ARG A 205 7.62 -8.94 -8.55
CA ARG A 205 7.77 -7.67 -9.26
C ARG A 205 6.77 -7.53 -10.39
N GLU A 206 6.57 -8.59 -11.17
CA GLU A 206 5.58 -8.62 -12.26
C GLU A 206 4.17 -8.39 -11.73
N TYR A 207 3.83 -9.01 -10.61
CA TYR A 207 2.55 -8.80 -9.97
C TYR A 207 2.33 -7.33 -9.55
N ILE A 208 3.33 -6.71 -8.91
CA ILE A 208 3.25 -5.28 -8.54
C ILE A 208 3.19 -4.39 -9.78
N ASP A 209 3.90 -4.73 -10.87
CA ASP A 209 3.79 -4.02 -12.15
C ASP A 209 2.36 -4.12 -12.72
N ILE A 210 1.69 -5.27 -12.63
CA ILE A 210 0.28 -5.43 -13.02
C ILE A 210 -0.63 -4.54 -12.17
N VAL A 211 -0.42 -4.51 -10.85
CA VAL A 211 -1.19 -3.65 -9.93
C VAL A 211 -0.99 -2.17 -10.29
N LEU A 212 0.25 -1.76 -10.51
CA LEU A 212 0.58 -0.39 -10.90
C LEU A 212 -0.07 0.00 -12.23
N ASN A 213 0.08 -0.84 -13.26
CA ASN A 213 -0.44 -0.56 -14.59
C ASN A 213 -1.97 -0.56 -14.64
N SER A 214 -2.64 -1.42 -13.85
CA SER A 214 -4.10 -1.48 -13.83
C SER A 214 -4.72 -0.34 -13.04
N SER A 215 -4.16 -0.02 -11.87
CA SER A 215 -4.67 1.03 -10.99
C SER A 215 -4.23 2.43 -11.37
N GLU A 216 -3.14 2.58 -12.15
CA GLU A 216 -2.48 3.85 -12.45
C GLU A 216 -2.10 4.65 -11.19
N SER A 217 -1.90 3.95 -10.06
CA SER A 217 -1.60 4.56 -8.75
C SER A 217 -0.37 3.93 -8.12
N GLU A 218 0.70 4.71 -7.97
CA GLU A 218 1.93 4.25 -7.32
C GLU A 218 1.73 4.04 -5.81
N GLU A 219 0.91 4.89 -5.17
CA GLU A 219 0.54 4.75 -3.76
C GLU A 219 -0.22 3.44 -3.52
N PHE A 220 -1.10 3.06 -4.45
CA PHE A 220 -1.82 1.79 -4.38
C PHE A 220 -0.87 0.60 -4.51
N ALA A 221 -0.01 0.62 -5.52
CA ALA A 221 0.97 -0.45 -5.77
C ALA A 221 1.92 -0.64 -4.58
N LEU A 222 2.39 0.46 -3.98
CA LEU A 222 3.21 0.41 -2.76
C LEU A 222 2.42 -0.16 -1.57
N ASN A 223 1.17 0.25 -1.35
CA ASN A 223 0.35 -0.30 -0.26
C ASN A 223 0.09 -1.79 -0.44
N GLN A 224 -0.12 -2.27 -1.67
CA GLN A 224 -0.20 -3.70 -1.95
C GLN A 224 1.13 -4.40 -1.61
N PHE A 225 2.27 -3.87 -2.07
CA PHE A 225 3.60 -4.43 -1.76
C PHE A 225 3.81 -4.56 -0.24
N LEU A 226 3.57 -3.49 0.52
CA LEU A 226 3.70 -3.49 1.97
C LEU A 226 2.70 -4.47 2.61
N GLY A 227 1.49 -4.56 2.07
CA GLY A 227 0.47 -5.52 2.49
C GLY A 227 0.91 -6.98 2.40
N PHE A 228 1.65 -7.36 1.35
CA PHE A 228 2.16 -8.73 1.20
C PHE A 228 3.31 -9.03 2.15
N PHE A 229 4.28 -8.13 2.24
CA PHE A 229 5.55 -8.43 2.89
C PHE A 229 5.71 -7.85 4.29
N ARG A 230 4.83 -6.95 4.71
CA ARG A 230 4.89 -6.27 6.01
C ARG A 230 3.60 -6.41 6.81
N ASN A 231 2.78 -7.41 6.48
CA ASN A 231 1.63 -7.76 7.29
C ASN A 231 2.08 -8.06 8.74
N GLY A 232 1.28 -7.60 9.71
CA GLY A 232 1.55 -7.76 11.14
C GLY A 232 2.68 -6.88 11.70
N LYS A 233 3.39 -6.11 10.87
CA LYS A 233 4.36 -5.10 11.30
C LYS A 233 3.64 -3.79 11.56
N ASP A 234 3.82 -3.22 12.75
CA ASP A 234 3.07 -2.07 13.26
C ASP A 234 3.58 -0.73 12.70
N ASP A 235 3.81 -0.70 11.39
CA ASP A 235 4.48 0.39 10.68
C ASP A 235 3.71 1.71 10.78
N PHE A 236 2.38 1.66 10.86
CA PHE A 236 1.52 2.84 10.84
C PHE A 236 1.00 3.26 12.22
N ASN A 237 1.42 2.59 13.30
CA ASN A 237 1.12 3.05 14.66
C ASN A 237 1.64 4.49 14.87
N LYS A 238 0.79 5.35 15.46
CA LYS A 238 1.07 6.78 15.57
C LYS A 238 2.17 7.05 16.60
N TRP A 239 3.19 7.82 16.21
CA TRP A 239 4.23 8.28 17.13
C TRP A 239 3.71 9.41 18.00
N VAL A 240 3.73 9.21 19.33
CA VAL A 240 3.28 10.19 20.32
C VAL A 240 4.42 10.48 21.28
N LEU A 241 4.63 11.75 21.64
CA LEU A 241 5.58 12.13 22.68
C LEU A 241 5.02 11.71 24.04
N ASN A 242 5.78 10.91 24.77
CA ASN A 242 5.47 10.61 26.16
C ASN A 242 5.99 11.76 27.03
N GLU A 243 5.09 12.64 27.49
CA GLU A 243 5.43 13.83 28.26
C GLU A 243 6.24 13.54 29.53
N LYS A 244 6.02 12.37 30.16
CA LYS A 244 6.74 11.98 31.39
C LYS A 244 8.19 11.59 31.14
N THR A 245 8.47 11.00 29.98
CA THR A 245 9.82 10.47 29.67
C THR A 245 10.56 11.31 28.62
N GLY A 246 9.89 12.26 27.97
CA GLY A 246 10.40 13.02 26.84
C GLY A 246 10.70 12.16 25.60
N LYS A 247 10.29 10.89 25.58
CA LYS A 247 10.58 9.95 24.49
C LYS A 247 9.35 9.72 23.62
N TYR A 248 9.57 9.60 22.32
CA TYR A 248 8.53 9.19 21.39
C TYR A 248 8.24 7.69 21.53
N GLN A 249 6.97 7.32 21.52
CA GLN A 249 6.50 5.94 21.53
C GLN A 249 5.44 5.71 20.45
N LYS A 250 5.40 4.50 19.89
CA LYS A 250 4.32 4.07 19.00
C LYS A 250 3.06 3.79 19.82
N LYS A 251 1.93 4.35 19.38
CA LYS A 251 0.61 4.12 19.97
C LYS A 251 -0.30 3.44 18.96
N LYS A 252 -0.98 2.39 19.42
CA LYS A 252 -2.00 1.65 18.65
C LYS A 252 -3.13 2.58 18.20
N PHE A 253 -3.81 2.19 17.13
CA PHE A 253 -5.06 2.83 16.76
C PHE A 253 -6.08 2.60 17.86
N LYS A 254 -6.87 3.64 18.15
CA LYS A 254 -7.94 3.61 19.13
C LYS A 254 -9.10 4.43 18.57
N ILE A 255 -10.14 3.74 18.12
CA ILE A 255 -11.25 4.34 17.37
C ILE A 255 -12.56 4.02 18.09
N ALA A 256 -13.45 5.02 18.23
CA ALA A 256 -14.80 4.79 18.72
C ALA A 256 -15.58 3.90 17.75
N SER A 257 -16.24 2.88 18.28
CA SER A 257 -16.82 1.80 17.49
C SER A 257 -18.02 1.18 18.17
N PHE A 258 -18.89 0.56 17.38
CA PHE A 258 -19.97 -0.28 17.86
C PHE A 258 -19.65 -1.73 17.60
N ARG A 259 -19.71 -2.57 18.62
CA ARG A 259 -19.64 -4.03 18.49
C ARG A 259 -21.04 -4.62 18.34
N SER A 260 -21.22 -5.42 17.30
CA SER A 260 -22.39 -6.25 17.06
C SER A 260 -21.97 -7.69 16.73
N LYS A 261 -22.95 -8.56 16.51
CA LYS A 261 -22.74 -9.92 15.99
C LYS A 261 -23.30 -9.99 14.57
N SER A 262 -22.63 -10.72 13.68
CA SER A 262 -23.05 -10.89 12.28
C SER A 262 -24.41 -11.59 12.10
N GLY A 263 -24.94 -12.25 13.13
CA GLY A 263 -26.29 -12.81 13.16
C GLY A 263 -26.35 -14.24 13.71
N LYS A 264 -27.46 -14.94 13.49
CA LYS A 264 -27.59 -16.37 13.89
C LYS A 264 -26.79 -17.30 12.98
N GLY A 265 -26.55 -16.91 11.71
CA GLY A 265 -25.84 -17.72 10.71
C GLY A 265 -24.31 -17.64 10.81
N ARG A 266 -23.74 -16.53 11.30
CA ARG A 266 -22.30 -16.34 11.55
C ARG A 266 -22.13 -15.73 12.93
N LYS A 267 -21.36 -16.36 13.83
CA LYS A 267 -21.16 -15.90 15.22
C LYS A 267 -19.92 -15.00 15.38
N GLN A 268 -19.55 -14.22 14.36
CA GLN A 268 -18.39 -13.34 14.42
C GLN A 268 -18.72 -12.01 15.08
N ASN A 269 -17.69 -11.41 15.68
CA ASN A 269 -17.75 -10.03 16.11
C ASN A 269 -17.65 -9.12 14.89
N VAL A 270 -18.55 -8.15 14.84
CA VAL A 270 -18.56 -7.13 13.79
C VAL A 270 -18.38 -5.78 14.47
N TYR A 271 -17.49 -4.97 13.93
CA TYR A 271 -17.18 -3.64 14.43
C TYR A 271 -17.54 -2.60 13.39
N THR A 272 -18.39 -1.65 13.74
CA THR A 272 -18.67 -0.49 12.88
C THR A 272 -18.04 0.76 13.47
N PHE A 273 -17.23 1.45 12.69
CA PHE A 273 -16.53 2.66 13.13
C PHE A 273 -16.37 3.67 11.99
N SER A 274 -16.03 4.90 12.37
CA SER A 274 -15.68 5.95 11.41
C SER A 274 -14.17 6.20 11.41
N ILE A 275 -13.57 6.33 10.23
CA ILE A 275 -12.12 6.56 10.07
C ILE A 275 -11.85 7.55 8.93
N GLU A 276 -10.74 8.28 9.02
CA GLU A 276 -10.27 9.16 7.95
C GLU A 276 -9.76 8.33 6.77
N PRO A 277 -10.02 8.74 5.50
CA PRO A 277 -9.47 8.05 4.33
C PRO A 277 -7.96 7.89 4.40
N ARG A 278 -7.21 8.90 4.87
CA ARG A 278 -5.73 8.82 4.97
C ARG A 278 -5.27 7.64 5.81
N ASP A 279 -5.90 7.43 6.97
CA ASP A 279 -5.54 6.33 7.86
C ASP A 279 -6.01 4.99 7.28
N MET A 280 -7.22 4.93 6.73
CA MET A 280 -7.77 3.69 6.16
C MET A 280 -7.00 3.20 4.93
N LEU A 281 -6.55 4.11 4.05
CA LEU A 281 -5.78 3.76 2.85
C LEU A 281 -4.47 3.03 3.16
N LYS A 282 -3.79 3.41 4.24
CA LYS A 282 -2.49 2.84 4.63
C LYS A 282 -2.61 1.41 5.16
N ILE A 283 -3.69 1.13 5.90
CA ILE A 283 -3.90 -0.14 6.60
C ILE A 283 -4.76 -1.12 5.79
N SER A 284 -5.15 -0.77 4.57
CA SER A 284 -6.07 -1.55 3.74
C SER A 284 -5.44 -2.11 2.48
N THR A 285 -5.78 -3.36 2.15
CA THR A 285 -5.38 -4.05 0.92
C THR A 285 -6.59 -4.68 0.22
N VAL A 286 -6.39 -5.25 -0.97
CA VAL A 286 -7.43 -5.98 -1.71
C VAL A 286 -6.89 -7.33 -2.17
N SER A 287 -7.78 -8.28 -2.44
CA SER A 287 -7.37 -9.60 -2.90
C SER A 287 -7.30 -9.53 -4.40
N HIS A 288 -6.13 -9.78 -4.94
CA HIS A 288 -5.97 -9.93 -6.37
C HIS A 288 -5.87 -11.42 -6.69
N GLN A 289 -6.83 -11.93 -7.48
CA GLN A 289 -6.84 -13.31 -7.98
C GLN A 289 -5.48 -13.73 -8.57
N LYS A 290 -4.80 -12.81 -9.28
CA LYS A 290 -3.48 -13.07 -9.86
C LYS A 290 -2.37 -13.14 -8.81
N ALA A 291 -2.46 -12.41 -7.70
CA ALA A 291 -1.46 -12.48 -6.63
C ALA A 291 -1.36 -13.90 -6.10
N LYS A 292 -2.48 -14.51 -5.72
CA LYS A 292 -2.44 -15.84 -5.09
C LYS A 292 -2.15 -16.98 -6.06
N ASN A 293 -2.56 -16.91 -7.33
CA ASN A 293 -2.03 -17.84 -8.36
C ASN A 293 -0.50 -17.72 -8.54
N ILE A 294 0.05 -16.55 -8.18
CA ILE A 294 1.46 -16.19 -8.18
C ILE A 294 2.10 -16.41 -6.77
N PHE A 295 1.37 -16.71 -5.71
CA PHE A 295 1.93 -16.84 -4.34
C PHE A 295 1.58 -18.16 -3.63
N GLU A 296 0.61 -18.94 -4.11
CA GLU A 296 0.11 -20.13 -3.41
C GLU A 296 -0.04 -21.32 -4.38
N PHE A 297 0.90 -22.27 -4.32
CA PHE A 297 0.63 -23.68 -4.63
C PHE A 297 0.97 -24.48 -3.39
N GLY A 298 0.00 -24.67 -2.50
CA GLY A 298 0.22 -25.36 -1.23
C GLY A 298 -1.01 -25.43 -0.32
N ARG A 299 -1.98 -26.25 -0.71
CA ARG A 299 -3.17 -26.75 0.04
C ARG A 299 -4.41 -25.82 0.12
N SER A 300 -5.42 -26.29 -0.61
CA SER A 300 -6.87 -26.03 -0.53
C SER A 300 -7.44 -24.78 -1.21
N SER A 301 -8.48 -25.07 -2.02
CA SER A 301 -9.46 -24.20 -2.73
C SER A 301 -8.96 -23.14 -3.72
N ASN A 302 -8.89 -23.54 -5.00
CA ASN A 302 -9.18 -22.66 -6.14
C ASN A 302 -10.55 -22.00 -5.94
N LYS A 303 -10.63 -20.69 -5.63
CA LYS A 303 -11.71 -19.72 -5.97
C LYS A 303 -11.53 -18.40 -5.20
N TYR A 304 -11.02 -17.37 -5.85
CA TYR A 304 -11.13 -15.97 -5.38
C TYR A 304 -11.76 -15.11 -6.47
N TYR A 305 -12.46 -14.02 -6.13
CA TYR A 305 -13.57 -13.45 -6.92
C TYR A 305 -13.50 -11.91 -7.14
N GLN A 306 -12.47 -11.22 -6.64
CA GLN A 306 -12.41 -9.74 -6.69
C GLN A 306 -11.79 -9.18 -7.99
N ARG A 307 -12.23 -7.97 -8.39
CA ARG A 307 -11.80 -7.28 -9.62
C ARG A 307 -10.56 -6.42 -9.39
N LEU A 308 -9.62 -6.45 -10.34
CA LEU A 308 -8.54 -5.47 -10.40
C LEU A 308 -9.12 -4.04 -10.41
N LEU A 309 -8.52 -3.15 -9.63
CA LEU A 309 -8.86 -1.73 -9.65
C LEU A 309 -8.41 -1.13 -10.99
N ILE A 310 -9.27 -0.33 -11.61
CA ILE A 310 -9.02 0.29 -12.92
C ILE A 310 -8.82 1.79 -12.70
N GLY A 311 -7.70 2.34 -13.18
CA GLY A 311 -7.31 3.75 -13.00
C GLY A 311 -8.40 4.75 -13.43
N LYS A 312 -9.05 4.52 -14.58
CA LYS A 312 -10.18 5.33 -15.06
C LYS A 312 -11.25 5.53 -13.99
N ARG A 313 -11.67 4.47 -13.31
CA ARG A 313 -12.72 4.52 -12.28
C ARG A 313 -12.24 5.20 -11.00
N LEU A 314 -10.96 5.05 -10.65
CA LEU A 314 -10.36 5.76 -9.52
C LEU A 314 -10.35 7.28 -9.76
N ASN A 315 -10.00 7.70 -10.98
CA ASN A 315 -9.97 9.10 -11.37
C ASN A 315 -11.37 9.72 -11.45
N GLU A 316 -12.36 8.99 -11.98
CA GLU A 316 -13.77 9.41 -11.99
C GLU A 316 -14.28 9.65 -10.56
N ILE A 317 -14.02 8.72 -9.65
CA ILE A 317 -14.41 8.85 -8.24
C ILE A 317 -13.65 9.98 -7.55
N GLY A 318 -12.35 10.12 -7.79
CA GLY A 318 -11.55 11.22 -7.24
C GLY A 318 -12.07 12.59 -7.69
N THR A 319 -12.46 12.70 -8.96
CA THR A 319 -13.08 13.91 -9.52
C THR A 319 -14.42 14.20 -8.86
N HIS A 320 -15.28 13.19 -8.71
CA HIS A 320 -16.55 13.32 -8.00
C HIS A 320 -16.37 13.78 -6.55
N LEU A 321 -15.44 13.16 -5.81
CA LEU A 321 -15.13 13.53 -4.42
C LEU A 321 -14.62 14.96 -4.31
N THR A 322 -13.83 15.42 -5.29
CA THR A 322 -13.26 16.77 -5.32
C THR A 322 -14.33 17.81 -5.65
N ASN A 323 -15.23 17.52 -6.59
CA ASN A 323 -16.26 18.46 -7.03
C ASN A 323 -17.39 18.61 -6.00
N ASN A 324 -17.79 17.50 -5.37
CA ASN A 324 -18.94 17.48 -4.47
C ASN A 324 -18.56 17.67 -3.00
N GLU A 325 -17.26 17.66 -2.68
CA GLU A 325 -16.68 17.80 -1.33
C GLU A 325 -17.36 16.93 -0.24
N THR A 326 -17.96 15.81 -0.64
CA THR A 326 -18.75 14.92 0.22
C THR A 326 -18.30 13.48 0.03
N PRO A 327 -18.13 12.70 1.13
CA PRO A 327 -17.83 11.29 1.03
C PRO A 327 -19.06 10.50 0.58
N PHE A 328 -18.86 9.34 -0.04
CA PHE A 328 -19.95 8.39 -0.26
C PHE A 328 -20.50 7.93 1.09
N PRO A 329 -21.83 8.00 1.32
CA PRO A 329 -22.43 7.68 2.62
C PRO A 329 -22.44 6.18 2.92
N ASN A 330 -22.35 5.33 1.89
CA ASN A 330 -22.39 3.88 2.04
C ASN A 330 -21.16 3.37 2.80
N ASN A 331 -21.34 2.28 3.56
CA ASN A 331 -20.28 1.65 4.33
C ASN A 331 -19.26 0.91 3.46
N ILE A 332 -18.01 0.83 3.91
CA ILE A 332 -16.97 -0.04 3.35
C ILE A 332 -16.95 -1.31 4.19
N LEU A 333 -17.00 -2.46 3.53
CA LEU A 333 -16.94 -3.76 4.20
C LEU A 333 -15.52 -4.28 4.16
N VAL A 334 -14.98 -4.66 5.31
CA VAL A 334 -13.61 -5.17 5.41
C VAL A 334 -13.53 -6.44 6.26
N SER A 335 -12.65 -7.34 5.88
CA SER A 335 -12.21 -8.47 6.69
C SER A 335 -10.96 -8.06 7.48
N HIS A 336 -10.92 -8.33 8.77
CA HIS A 336 -9.73 -8.09 9.59
C HIS A 336 -8.73 -9.26 9.43
N ARG A 337 -7.49 -8.95 9.01
CA ARG A 337 -6.39 -9.93 8.82
C ARG A 337 -5.14 -9.62 9.64
N GLY A 338 -5.25 -8.65 10.55
CA GLY A 338 -4.16 -8.22 11.40
C GLY A 338 -4.02 -9.05 12.67
N LYS A 339 -3.20 -8.53 13.60
CA LYS A 339 -3.15 -9.05 14.97
C LYS A 339 -4.49 -8.82 15.68
N LYS A 340 -4.79 -9.65 16.66
CA LYS A 340 -6.03 -9.63 17.46
C LYS A 340 -6.57 -8.22 17.75
N LEU A 341 -7.83 -8.00 17.42
CA LEU A 341 -8.59 -6.81 17.79
C LEU A 341 -8.91 -6.82 19.29
N ILE A 342 -8.79 -5.67 19.94
CA ILE A 342 -9.18 -5.49 21.34
C ILE A 342 -10.34 -4.51 21.39
N PHE A 343 -11.46 -4.92 21.96
CA PHE A 343 -12.61 -4.06 22.16
C PHE A 343 -12.75 -3.70 23.64
N GLU A 344 -12.64 -2.41 23.94
CA GLU A 344 -12.89 -1.84 25.26
C GLU A 344 -14.34 -1.32 25.30
N PRO A 345 -15.31 -2.05 25.87
CA PRO A 345 -16.69 -1.59 25.96
C PRO A 345 -16.79 -0.33 26.84
N ASP A 346 -17.69 0.58 26.49
CA ASP A 346 -18.07 1.66 27.39
C ASP A 346 -18.85 1.10 28.61
N PRO A 347 -18.89 1.81 29.74
CA PRO A 347 -19.67 1.38 30.91
C PRO A 347 -21.14 1.13 30.56
N GLU A 348 -21.72 0.05 31.07
CA GLU A 348 -23.14 -0.24 30.90
C GLU A 348 -23.96 0.53 31.93
N ASP A 349 -25.02 1.20 31.48
CA ASP A 349 -26.08 1.75 32.32
C ASP A 349 -27.45 1.14 31.95
N GLU A 350 -28.46 1.34 32.79
CA GLU A 350 -29.81 0.82 32.58
C GLU A 350 -30.49 1.36 31.31
N THR A 351 -29.94 2.41 30.69
CA THR A 351 -30.46 3.04 29.46
C THR A 351 -29.76 2.55 28.19
N THR A 352 -28.73 1.71 28.32
CA THR A 352 -27.91 1.28 27.19
C THR A 352 -28.66 0.23 26.34
N ASN A 353 -28.92 0.57 25.07
CA ASN A 353 -29.62 -0.33 24.14
C ASN A 353 -28.84 -1.65 23.96
N THR A 354 -29.51 -2.78 24.26
CA THR A 354 -28.93 -4.13 24.27
C THR A 354 -28.48 -4.65 22.90
N GLY A 355 -28.95 -4.03 21.80
CA GLY A 355 -28.65 -4.46 20.44
C GLY A 355 -27.23 -4.14 19.95
N ARG A 356 -26.51 -3.20 20.58
CA ARG A 356 -25.19 -2.71 20.13
C ARG A 356 -24.38 -2.24 21.32
N ARG A 357 -23.16 -2.74 21.48
CA ARG A 357 -22.27 -2.26 22.56
C ARG A 357 -21.35 -1.17 22.02
N PRO A 358 -21.47 0.10 22.45
CA PRO A 358 -20.48 1.13 22.15
C PRO A 358 -19.18 0.85 22.91
N GLY A 359 -18.08 1.34 22.35
CA GLY A 359 -16.76 1.20 22.96
C GLY A 359 -15.64 1.64 22.04
N LYS A 360 -14.41 1.28 22.40
CA LYS A 360 -13.20 1.65 21.67
C LYS A 360 -12.54 0.40 21.10
N LEU A 361 -12.41 0.37 19.79
CA LEU A 361 -11.64 -0.66 19.08
C LEU A 361 -10.18 -0.24 19.06
N VAL A 362 -9.32 -1.13 19.56
CA VAL A 362 -7.88 -0.95 19.65
C VAL A 362 -7.17 -2.01 18.82
N PHE A 363 -6.29 -1.57 17.91
CA PHE A 363 -5.56 -2.45 17.00
C PHE A 363 -4.23 -1.84 16.54
N ASP A 364 -3.33 -2.71 16.07
CA ASP A 364 -2.07 -2.27 15.45
C ASP A 364 -2.30 -1.87 13.99
N GLY A 365 -1.86 -0.68 13.63
CA GLY A 365 -1.87 -0.20 12.24
C GLY A 365 -0.75 -0.84 11.45
N CYS A 366 -1.06 -1.97 10.81
CA CYS A 366 -0.15 -2.70 9.95
C CYS A 366 -0.57 -2.53 8.49
N PRO A 367 0.39 -2.61 7.54
CA PRO A 367 0.04 -2.84 6.14
C PRO A 367 -0.86 -4.08 6.02
N GLY A 368 -2.04 -3.91 5.42
CA GLY A 368 -3.00 -5.01 5.24
C GLY A 368 -3.75 -5.46 6.50
N THR A 369 -3.81 -4.65 7.57
CA THR A 369 -4.69 -4.94 8.74
C THR A 369 -6.12 -5.23 8.31
N PHE A 370 -6.63 -4.48 7.33
CA PHE A 370 -7.97 -4.66 6.77
C PHE A 370 -7.88 -5.06 5.30
N HIS A 371 -8.66 -6.06 4.95
CA HIS A 371 -8.81 -6.53 3.59
C HIS A 371 -10.18 -6.09 3.08
N VAL A 372 -10.23 -5.32 1.99
CA VAL A 372 -11.49 -4.75 1.51
C VAL A 372 -12.31 -5.82 0.80
N ILE A 373 -13.53 -6.03 1.27
CA ILE A 373 -14.53 -6.92 0.68
C ILE A 373 -15.36 -6.13 -0.34
N ASP A 374 -16.02 -5.06 0.11
CA ASP A 374 -16.80 -4.16 -0.74
C ASP A 374 -16.42 -2.69 -0.51
N GLY A 375 -16.54 -1.89 -1.57
CA GLY A 375 -16.22 -0.47 -1.54
C GLY A 375 -14.77 -0.15 -1.92
N GLN A 376 -14.06 -1.08 -2.58
CA GLN A 376 -12.68 -0.86 -3.03
C GLN A 376 -12.50 0.46 -3.80
N HIS A 377 -13.37 0.74 -4.76
CA HIS A 377 -13.28 1.96 -5.56
C HIS A 377 -13.60 3.22 -4.75
N ARG A 378 -14.47 3.10 -3.72
CA ARG A 378 -14.83 4.21 -2.82
C ARG A 378 -13.67 4.56 -1.89
N LEU A 379 -12.96 3.56 -1.38
CA LEU A 379 -11.77 3.77 -0.57
C LEU A 379 -10.60 4.26 -1.42
N PHE A 380 -10.18 3.46 -2.40
CA PHE A 380 -8.98 3.75 -3.19
C PHE A 380 -9.16 4.91 -4.17
N GLY A 381 -10.40 5.34 -4.46
CA GLY A 381 -10.67 6.58 -5.20
C GLY A 381 -10.09 7.83 -4.52
N TYR A 382 -9.91 7.81 -3.20
CA TYR A 382 -9.21 8.87 -2.49
C TYR A 382 -7.73 8.98 -2.88
N MET A 383 -7.12 7.95 -3.49
CA MET A 383 -5.74 8.04 -3.98
C MET A 383 -5.59 8.99 -5.18
N ALA A 384 -6.67 9.24 -5.92
CA ALA A 384 -6.70 10.24 -6.99
C ALA A 384 -6.95 11.67 -6.47
N VAL A 385 -7.33 11.83 -5.20
CA VAL A 385 -7.51 13.14 -4.55
C VAL A 385 -6.17 13.65 -4.01
N ASP A 386 -5.93 14.96 -4.06
CA ASP A 386 -4.69 15.55 -3.52
C ASP A 386 -4.45 15.14 -2.06
N ALA A 387 -3.22 14.70 -1.78
CA ALA A 387 -2.79 14.22 -0.47
C ALA A 387 -2.46 15.34 0.52
N LYS A 388 -2.81 16.61 0.20
CA LYS A 388 -2.61 17.79 1.04
C LYS A 388 -3.15 17.58 2.46
N LYS A 389 -2.35 17.97 3.45
CA LYS A 389 -2.73 17.94 4.87
C LYS A 389 -3.91 18.86 5.13
N GLY A 390 -4.91 18.36 5.85
CA GLY A 390 -6.18 19.04 6.08
C GLY A 390 -7.07 19.09 4.82
N GLY A 391 -6.74 18.31 3.79
CA GLY A 391 -7.57 18.12 2.61
C GLY A 391 -8.68 17.10 2.85
N LEU A 392 -9.32 16.66 1.76
CA LEU A 392 -10.45 15.73 1.83
C LEU A 392 -10.08 14.39 2.49
N ARG A 393 -8.85 13.90 2.29
CA ARG A 393 -8.37 12.65 2.92
C ARG A 393 -8.31 12.70 4.45
N ASP A 394 -8.25 13.90 5.04
CA ASP A 394 -8.21 14.12 6.49
C ASP A 394 -9.57 14.57 7.05
N LYS A 395 -10.36 15.31 6.26
CA LYS A 395 -11.66 15.85 6.68
C LYS A 395 -12.80 14.85 6.54
N HIS A 396 -12.78 14.04 5.49
CA HIS A 396 -13.85 13.08 5.26
C HIS A 396 -13.83 11.97 6.31
N ARG A 397 -15.00 11.35 6.49
CA ARG A 397 -15.23 10.27 7.45
C ARG A 397 -15.88 9.11 6.72
N LEU A 398 -15.14 8.02 6.61
CA LEU A 398 -15.63 6.79 6.01
C LEU A 398 -16.26 5.93 7.09
N ILE A 399 -17.44 5.37 6.81
CA ILE A 399 -18.07 4.37 7.67
C ILE A 399 -17.55 3.00 7.25
N VAL A 400 -16.93 2.28 8.18
CA VAL A 400 -16.33 0.96 7.95
C VAL A 400 -17.03 -0.06 8.83
N THR A 401 -17.43 -1.17 8.24
CA THR A 401 -17.86 -2.37 8.94
C THR A 401 -16.79 -3.44 8.79
N ALA A 402 -16.09 -3.72 9.88
CA ALA A 402 -15.04 -4.72 9.96
C ALA A 402 -15.57 -6.01 10.57
N PHE A 403 -15.38 -7.12 9.86
CA PHE A 403 -15.64 -8.46 10.36
C PHE A 403 -14.35 -9.04 10.92
N ASP A 404 -14.42 -9.51 12.17
CA ASP A 404 -13.30 -10.17 12.84
C ASP A 404 -13.33 -11.66 12.56
N GLU A 405 -12.15 -12.26 12.31
CA GLU A 405 -11.99 -13.71 12.13
C GLU A 405 -12.89 -14.31 11.02
N LEU A 406 -12.90 -13.67 9.84
CA LEU A 406 -13.53 -14.25 8.64
C LEU A 406 -12.60 -15.28 8.00
N GLU A 407 -13.13 -16.46 7.73
CA GLU A 407 -12.51 -17.40 6.80
C GLU A 407 -12.62 -16.88 5.37
N VAL A 408 -11.74 -17.35 4.48
CA VAL A 408 -11.65 -16.80 3.12
C VAL A 408 -12.91 -17.12 2.30
N GLU A 409 -13.52 -18.27 2.56
CA GLU A 409 -14.80 -18.69 1.99
C GLU A 409 -15.95 -17.76 2.41
N GLU A 410 -16.01 -17.37 3.69
CA GLU A 410 -17.07 -16.48 4.19
C GLU A 410 -16.92 -15.07 3.61
N GLU A 411 -15.68 -14.59 3.46
CA GLU A 411 -15.39 -13.35 2.77
C GLU A 411 -15.95 -13.37 1.33
N ALA A 412 -15.83 -14.52 0.66
CA ALA A 412 -16.37 -14.76 -0.69
C ALA A 412 -17.87 -14.67 -0.76
N GLU A 413 -18.53 -15.34 0.18
CA GLU A 413 -19.98 -15.32 0.28
C GLU A 413 -20.49 -13.90 0.52
N ILE A 414 -19.86 -13.13 1.42
CA ILE A 414 -20.23 -11.73 1.68
C ILE A 414 -20.06 -10.89 0.41
N PHE A 415 -18.96 -11.05 -0.31
CA PHE A 415 -18.75 -10.32 -1.55
C PHE A 415 -19.81 -10.61 -2.60
N LEU A 416 -20.10 -11.90 -2.82
CA LEU A 416 -21.11 -12.32 -3.78
C LEU A 416 -22.49 -11.83 -3.37
N GLU A 417 -22.86 -11.99 -2.10
CA GLU A 417 -24.14 -11.53 -1.56
C GLU A 417 -24.35 -10.03 -1.77
N VAL A 418 -23.34 -9.22 -1.45
CA VAL A 418 -23.43 -7.76 -1.60
C VAL A 418 -23.56 -7.36 -3.07
N ASN A 419 -22.84 -8.01 -3.99
CA ASN A 419 -22.89 -7.62 -5.41
C ASN A 419 -24.11 -8.19 -6.15
N ASP A 420 -24.56 -9.39 -5.79
CA ASP A 420 -25.66 -10.09 -6.47
C ASP A 420 -27.04 -9.60 -6.01
N LYS A 421 -27.20 -9.33 -4.70
CA LYS A 421 -28.48 -8.83 -4.16
C LYS A 421 -28.67 -7.32 -4.36
N SER A 422 -27.61 -6.57 -4.68
CA SER A 422 -27.71 -5.15 -5.01
C SER A 422 -28.29 -4.98 -6.41
N GLN A 423 -29.62 -4.89 -6.52
CA GLN A 423 -30.26 -4.55 -7.78
C GLN A 423 -29.83 -3.15 -8.21
N LYS A 424 -29.41 -3.01 -9.47
CA LYS A 424 -29.22 -1.68 -10.06
C LYS A 424 -30.57 -0.95 -10.04
N VAL A 425 -30.55 0.30 -9.60
CA VAL A 425 -31.71 1.18 -9.71
C VAL A 425 -32.13 1.21 -11.19
N LYS A 426 -33.37 0.84 -11.48
CA LYS A 426 -33.91 0.87 -12.84
C LYS A 426 -33.85 2.30 -13.37
N SER A 427 -33.63 2.46 -14.67
CA SER A 427 -33.56 3.78 -15.33
C SER A 427 -34.78 4.65 -15.02
N ASP A 428 -35.95 4.03 -14.97
CA ASP A 428 -37.23 4.73 -14.85
C ASP A 428 -37.36 5.39 -13.46
N LEU A 429 -36.91 4.69 -12.42
CA LEU A 429 -36.83 5.23 -11.06
C LEU A 429 -35.79 6.36 -10.95
N ILE A 430 -34.68 6.28 -11.69
CA ILE A 430 -33.69 7.38 -11.73
C ILE A 430 -34.33 8.64 -12.34
N MET A 431 -35.06 8.49 -13.45
CA MET A 431 -35.74 9.62 -14.09
C MET A 431 -36.75 10.29 -13.15
N GLU A 432 -37.53 9.50 -12.41
CA GLU A 432 -38.50 10.03 -11.44
C GLU A 432 -37.81 10.74 -10.26
N ILE A 433 -36.73 10.18 -9.71
CA ILE A 433 -35.95 10.82 -8.64
C ILE A 433 -35.30 12.13 -9.14
N GLU A 434 -34.72 12.13 -10.34
CA GLU A 434 -34.13 13.33 -10.93
C GLU A 434 -35.18 14.42 -11.15
N TYR A 435 -36.40 14.04 -11.58
CA TYR A 435 -37.49 14.99 -11.74
C TYR A 435 -37.99 15.55 -10.40
N ALA A 436 -38.19 14.68 -9.42
CA ALA A 436 -38.57 15.06 -8.06
C ALA A 436 -37.54 15.97 -7.36
N SER A 437 -36.28 15.94 -7.79
CA SER A 437 -35.24 16.84 -7.26
C SER A 437 -35.44 18.31 -7.63
N GLU A 438 -36.33 18.61 -8.61
CA GLU A 438 -36.63 19.94 -9.16
C GLU A 438 -35.39 20.76 -9.58
N THR A 439 -34.22 20.12 -9.68
CA THR A 439 -32.96 20.79 -9.97
C THR A 439 -32.92 21.16 -11.46
N PRO A 440 -32.75 22.45 -11.82
CA PRO A 440 -32.75 22.88 -13.22
C PRO A 440 -31.58 22.24 -13.98
N SER A 441 -31.88 21.27 -14.85
CA SER A 441 -30.90 20.61 -15.70
C SER A 441 -31.54 20.15 -17.00
N LYS A 442 -30.72 19.91 -18.03
CA LYS A 442 -31.20 19.35 -19.30
C LYS A 442 -31.88 17.99 -19.10
N SER A 443 -31.33 17.16 -18.20
CA SER A 443 -31.91 15.86 -17.83
C SER A 443 -33.31 16.04 -17.24
N ASN A 444 -33.43 16.96 -16.26
CA ASN A 444 -34.69 17.20 -15.57
C ASN A 444 -35.78 17.78 -16.52
N LEU A 445 -35.39 18.69 -17.43
CA LEU A 445 -36.31 19.18 -18.47
C LEU A 445 -36.80 18.05 -19.39
N CYS A 446 -35.89 17.16 -19.81
CA CYS A 446 -36.25 15.99 -20.61
C CYS A 446 -37.18 15.04 -19.84
N ASN A 447 -36.89 14.76 -18.57
CA ASN A 447 -37.75 13.94 -17.71
C ASN A 447 -39.14 14.57 -17.56
N GLY A 448 -39.23 15.89 -17.36
CA GLY A 448 -40.51 16.60 -17.29
C GLY A 448 -41.32 16.55 -18.59
N ILE A 449 -40.67 16.65 -19.76
CA ILE A 449 -41.35 16.46 -21.05
C ILE A 449 -41.87 15.03 -21.17
N ILE A 450 -41.05 14.04 -20.80
CA ILE A 450 -41.41 12.62 -20.86
C ILE A 450 -42.59 12.32 -19.94
N PHE A 451 -42.58 12.80 -18.70
CA PHE A 451 -43.68 12.59 -17.75
C PHE A 451 -44.96 13.31 -18.17
N ASN A 452 -44.87 14.53 -18.69
CA ASN A 452 -46.05 15.20 -19.26
C ASN A 452 -46.64 14.44 -20.46
N LEU A 453 -45.79 13.85 -21.32
CA LEU A 453 -46.25 13.03 -22.45
C LEU A 453 -46.77 11.65 -22.03
N ARG A 454 -46.30 11.10 -20.90
CA ARG A 454 -46.79 9.84 -20.32
C ARG A 454 -48.16 10.04 -19.64
N ASP A 455 -48.30 11.13 -18.90
CA ASP A 455 -49.42 11.33 -17.96
C ASP A 455 -50.58 12.14 -18.57
N SER A 456 -50.37 12.79 -19.72
CA SER A 456 -51.42 13.55 -20.41
C SER A 456 -52.30 12.65 -21.28
N GLU A 457 -53.61 12.61 -21.00
CA GLU A 457 -54.61 11.86 -21.79
C GLU A 457 -54.65 12.23 -23.27
N ASN A 458 -54.25 13.47 -23.61
CA ASN A 458 -54.22 13.97 -25.00
C ASN A 458 -52.91 13.63 -25.73
N SER A 459 -51.98 12.93 -25.07
CA SER A 459 -50.71 12.54 -25.65
C SER A 459 -50.82 11.22 -26.41
N SER A 460 -50.15 11.12 -27.56
CA SER A 460 -49.99 9.85 -28.29
C SER A 460 -49.16 8.80 -27.52
N LEU A 461 -48.50 9.22 -26.44
CA LEU A 461 -47.68 8.38 -25.56
C LEU A 461 -48.34 8.10 -24.21
N TYR A 462 -49.61 8.51 -24.02
CA TYR A 462 -50.38 8.21 -22.82
C TYR A 462 -50.37 6.70 -22.53
N ASP A 463 -49.96 6.32 -21.33
CA ASP A 463 -49.87 4.92 -20.85
C ASP A 463 -48.97 3.99 -21.70
N ARG A 464 -48.04 4.56 -22.49
CA ARG A 464 -47.08 3.79 -23.31
C ARG A 464 -45.66 3.78 -22.75
N ILE A 465 -45.42 4.52 -21.67
CA ILE A 465 -44.14 4.61 -20.97
C ILE A 465 -44.38 4.06 -19.57
N ALA A 466 -43.70 2.97 -19.23
CA ALA A 466 -43.90 2.30 -17.95
C ALA A 466 -43.50 3.23 -16.77
N PRO A 467 -44.30 3.29 -15.69
CA PRO A 467 -43.92 3.98 -14.46
C PRO A 467 -42.87 3.17 -13.69
N ALA A 468 -42.12 3.81 -12.80
CA ALA A 468 -41.03 3.16 -12.08
C ALA A 468 -41.47 1.99 -11.18
N GLU A 469 -42.72 2.00 -10.71
CA GLU A 469 -43.26 1.03 -9.74
C GLU A 469 -44.10 -0.11 -10.35
N GLU A 470 -44.38 -0.12 -11.66
CA GLU A 470 -45.11 -1.24 -12.25
C GLU A 470 -44.21 -2.44 -12.56
N LYS A 471 -44.71 -3.62 -12.17
CA LYS A 471 -44.02 -4.92 -12.19
C LYS A 471 -43.92 -5.54 -13.57
#